data_AF-A0A2E1JKU5-F1
#
_entry.id   AF-A0A2E1JKU5-F1
#
_cell.length_a   1.000
_cell.length_b   1.000
_cell.length_c   1.000
_cell.angle_alpha   90.00
_cell.angle_beta   90.00
_cell.angle_gamma   90.00
#
_symmetry.space_group_name_H-M   'P 1'
#
loop_
_entity.id
_entity.type
_entity.pdbx_description
1 polymer ?
#
loop_
_entity_poly.entity_id
_entity_poly.type
_entity_poly.pdbx_seq_one_letter_code
_entity_poly.pdbx_strand_id
1 'polypeptide(L)' 'MSNSNKKTDFEASIQKLESIISKLEDENINLEDSVKSFEEGINLVKECQKQLATAELKVKKLLDDGTSENLDN' A
#
# COMPACT_ATOMS: atom_id res chain seq x y z
N MET A 1 5.11 -10.11 21.72
CA MET A 1 4.47 -10.42 20.42
C MET A 1 3.95 -9.12 19.81
N SER A 2 4.68 -8.46 18.90
CA SER A 2 4.16 -7.28 18.16
C SER A 2 5.20 -6.76 17.16
N ASN A 3 5.16 -7.22 15.92
CA ASN A 3 5.61 -6.39 14.77
C ASN A 3 5.10 -6.87 13.40
N SER A 4 4.45 -8.04 13.32
CA SER A 4 4.04 -8.62 12.03
C SER A 4 2.75 -8.04 11.44
N ASN A 5 1.91 -7.35 12.24
CA ASN A 5 0.55 -6.98 11.79
C ASN A 5 0.50 -5.88 10.71
N LYS A 6 1.51 -4.99 10.66
CA LYS A 6 1.57 -3.90 9.67
C LYS A 6 2.12 -4.34 8.31
N LYS A 7 3.03 -5.33 8.28
CA LYS A 7 3.56 -5.86 7.01
C LYS A 7 2.46 -6.57 6.23
N THR A 8 1.65 -7.37 6.93
CA THR A 8 0.49 -8.04 6.35
C THR A 8 -0.53 -7.06 5.79
N ASP A 9 -0.71 -5.88 6.38
CA ASP A 9 -1.70 -4.88 5.91
C ASP A 9 -1.32 -4.26 4.55
N PHE A 10 -0.04 -3.92 4.35
CA PHE A 10 0.41 -3.36 3.08
C PHE A 10 0.43 -4.41 1.96
N GLU A 11 1.01 -5.59 2.20
CA GLU A 11 1.01 -6.68 1.21
C GLU A 11 -0.41 -7.12 0.85
N ALA A 12 -1.31 -7.25 1.84
CA ALA A 12 -2.71 -7.55 1.58
C ALA A 12 -3.40 -6.46 0.76
N SER A 13 -3.06 -5.18 0.99
CA SER A 13 -3.56 -4.09 0.15
C SER A 13 -3.05 -4.23 -1.28
N ILE A 14 -1.77 -4.52 -1.51
CA ILE A 14 -1.26 -4.75 -2.86
C ILE A 14 -1.97 -5.93 -3.55
N GLN A 15 -2.12 -7.08 -2.87
CA GLN A 15 -2.85 -8.23 -3.42
C GLN A 15 -4.31 -7.91 -3.76
N LYS A 16 -4.96 -7.09 -2.93
CA LYS A 16 -6.34 -6.68 -3.17
C LYS A 16 -6.43 -5.72 -4.36
N LEU A 17 -5.45 -4.83 -4.56
CA LEU A 17 -5.36 -3.98 -5.74
C LEU A 17 -5.19 -4.80 -7.02
N GLU A 18 -4.31 -5.80 -7.02
CA GLU A 18 -4.13 -6.75 -8.13
C GLU A 18 -5.44 -7.48 -8.46
N SER A 19 -6.17 -7.91 -7.44
CA SER A 19 -7.48 -8.55 -7.61
C SER A 19 -8.52 -7.61 -8.22
N ILE A 20 -8.49 -6.32 -7.86
CA ILE A 20 -9.37 -5.30 -8.43
C ILE A 20 -9.02 -5.05 -9.90
N ILE A 21 -7.73 -4.96 -10.23
CA ILE A 21 -7.26 -4.82 -11.63
C ILE A 21 -7.74 -6.01 -12.46
N SER A 22 -7.55 -7.24 -11.97
CA SER A 22 -8.01 -8.44 -12.66
C SER A 22 -9.52 -8.45 -12.90
N LYS A 23 -10.33 -7.90 -11.99
CA LYS A 23 -11.78 -7.74 -12.20
C LYS A 23 -12.10 -6.69 -13.25
N LEU A 24 -11.38 -5.56 -13.24
CA LEU A 24 -11.56 -4.49 -14.23
C LEU A 24 -11.15 -4.91 -15.65
N GLU A 25 -10.27 -5.91 -15.77
CA GLU A 25 -9.85 -6.50 -17.04
C GLU A 25 -10.81 -7.59 -17.55
N ASP A 26 -11.78 -8.03 -16.74
CA ASP A 26 -12.79 -9.02 -17.17
C ASP A 26 -13.76 -8.39 -18.18
N GLU A 27 -13.85 -8.96 -19.38
CA GLU A 27 -14.74 -8.49 -20.44
C GLU A 27 -16.24 -8.57 -20.08
N ASN A 28 -16.59 -9.37 -19.07
CA ASN A 28 -17.98 -9.57 -18.62
C ASN A 28 -18.39 -8.64 -17.46
N ILE A 29 -17.50 -7.76 -17.01
CA ILE A 29 -17.82 -6.83 -15.94
C ILE A 29 -18.93 -5.86 -16.39
N ASN A 30 -19.96 -5.70 -15.56
CA ASN A 30 -21.00 -4.72 -15.83
C ASN A 30 -20.58 -3.33 -15.35
N LEU A 31 -21.23 -2.29 -15.88
CA LEU A 31 -20.88 -0.89 -15.59
C LEU A 31 -20.90 -0.56 -14.09
N GLU A 32 -21.88 -1.07 -13.34
CA GLU A 32 -22.00 -0.78 -11.91
C GLU A 32 -20.82 -1.38 -11.12
N ASP A 33 -20.46 -2.62 -11.45
CA ASP A 33 -19.33 -3.31 -10.81
C ASP A 33 -17.98 -2.73 -11.24
N SER A 34 -17.84 -2.22 -12.47
CA SER A 34 -16.66 -1.48 -12.91
C SER A 34 -16.46 -0.20 -12.10
N VAL A 35 -17.53 0.56 -11.88
CA VAL A 35 -17.48 1.79 -11.09
C VAL A 35 -17.10 1.49 -9.64
N LYS A 36 -17.75 0.48 -9.02
CA LYS A 36 -17.41 0.06 -7.64
C LYS A 36 -15.97 -0.40 -7.51
N SER A 37 -15.50 -1.24 -8.45
CA SER A 37 -14.12 -1.76 -8.45
C SER A 37 -13.11 -0.62 -8.60
N PHE A 38 -13.41 0.36 -9.46
CA PHE A 38 -12.58 1.54 -9.64
C PHE A 38 -12.51 2.40 -8.37
N GLU A 39 -13.65 2.70 -7.74
CA GLU A 39 -13.69 3.44 -6.46
C GLU A 39 -12.90 2.73 -5.36
N GLU A 40 -13.07 1.41 -5.24
CA GLU A 40 -12.33 0.59 -4.29
C GLU A 40 -10.82 0.66 -4.56
N GLY A 41 -10.40 0.54 -5.82
CA GLY A 41 -9.00 0.64 -6.22
C GLY A 41 -8.38 2.00 -5.87
N ILE A 42 -9.09 3.10 -6.13
CA ILE A 42 -8.63 4.46 -5.79
C ILE A 42 -8.45 4.62 -4.28
N ASN A 43 -9.39 4.13 -3.48
CA ASN A 43 -9.30 4.19 -2.02
C ASN A 43 -8.12 3.38 -1.49
N LEU A 44 -7.88 2.21 -2.08
CA LEU A 44 -6.77 1.34 -1.71
C LEU A 44 -5.42 1.99 -2.02
N VAL A 45 -5.27 2.58 -3.21
CA VAL A 45 -4.05 3.29 -3.61
C VAL A 45 -3.73 4.44 -2.65
N LYS A 46 -4.74 5.22 -2.25
CA LYS A 46 -4.57 6.30 -1.27
C LYS A 46 -4.07 5.79 0.08
N GLU A 47 -4.61 4.67 0.55
CA GLU A 47 -4.17 4.07 1.81
C GLU A 47 -2.73 3.55 1.71
N CYS A 48 -2.37 2.86 0.62
CA CYS A 48 -0.99 2.44 0.37
C CYS A 48 -0.01 3.62 0.37
N GLN A 49 -0.36 4.72 -0.31
CA GLN A 49 0.47 5.94 -0.33
C GLN A 49 0.67 6.53 1.07
N LYS A 50 -0.39 6.56 1.89
CA LYS A 50 -0.32 7.04 3.27
C LYS A 50 0.58 6.16 4.15
N GLN A 51 0.51 4.85 3.97
CA GLN A 51 1.39 3.91 4.67
C GLN A 51 2.86 4.10 4.27
N LEU A 52 3.13 4.26 2.97
CA LEU A 52 4.47 4.55 2.46
C LEU A 52 5.02 5.87 3.02
N ALA A 53 4.23 6.95 2.97
CA ALA A 53 4.63 8.25 3.53
C ALA A 53 4.94 8.15 5.04
N THR A 54 4.16 7.37 5.79
CA THR A 54 4.41 7.14 7.22
C THR A 54 5.71 6.36 7.45
N ALA A 55 5.99 5.36 6.61
CA ALA A 55 7.22 4.58 6.68
C ALA A 55 8.44 5.45 6.34
N GLU A 56 8.37 6.25 5.28
CA GLU A 56 9.42 7.19 4.87
C GLU A 56 9.73 8.21 5.97
N LEU A 57 8.71 8.81 6.57
CA LEU A 57 8.88 9.72 7.71
C LEU A 57 9.56 9.04 8.90
N LYS A 58 9.24 7.77 9.16
CA LYS A 58 9.89 7.00 10.23
C LYS A 58 11.35 6.73 9.91
N VAL A 59 11.67 6.35 8.68
CA VAL A 59 13.05 6.15 8.23
C VAL A 59 13.84 7.45 8.35
N LYS A 60 13.29 8.56 7.83
CA LYS A 60 13.93 9.88 7.92
C LYS A 60 14.24 10.30 9.36
N LYS A 61 13.30 10.10 10.29
CA LYS A 61 13.55 10.38 11.72
C LYS A 61 14.67 9.54 12.31
N LEU A 62 14.76 8.25 11.96
CA LEU A 62 15.84 7.39 12.44
C LEU A 62 17.22 7.81 11.90
N LEU A 63 17.26 8.32 10.66
CA LEU A 63 18.47 8.89 10.06
C LEU A 63 18.84 10.23 10.74
N ASP A 64 17.86 11.12 10.93
CA ASP A 64 18.05 12.45 11.52
C ASP A 64 18.41 12.40 13.02
N ASP A 65 17.89 11.42 13.77
CA ASP A 65 18.17 11.20 15.21
C ASP A 65 19.56 10.58 15.46
N GLY A 66 20.43 10.51 14.45
CA GLY A 66 21.85 10.14 14.61
C GLY A 66 22.12 8.66 14.93
N THR A 67 21.12 7.79 14.88
CA THR A 67 21.30 6.34 15.11
C THR A 67 21.89 5.58 13.92
N SER A 68 22.23 6.28 12.84
CA SER A 68 22.90 5.71 11.67
C SER A 68 24.38 6.02 11.70
N GLU A 69 25.12 5.35 12.59
CA GLU A 69 26.53 5.11 12.33
C GLU A 69 26.61 4.10 11.16
N ASN A 70 27.10 4.57 10.01
CA ASN A 70 27.65 3.80 8.90
C ASN A 70 26.63 3.11 7.94
N LEU A 71 26.22 3.83 6.87
CA LEU A 71 25.72 3.21 5.63
C LEU A 71 26.37 3.81 4.36
N ASP A 72 27.53 4.45 4.51
CA ASP A 72 28.34 4.84 3.36
C ASP A 72 29.31 3.70 3.02
N ASN A 73 28.90 2.85 2.07
CA ASN A 73 29.83 2.12 1.20
C ASN A 73 29.20 1.89 -0.17
#